data_AF-A0A1F9DVS3-F1
#
_entry.id   AF-A0A1F9DVS3-F1
#
_cell.length_a   1.000
_cell.length_b   1.000
_cell.length_c   1.000
_cell.angle_alpha   90.00
_cell.angle_beta   90.00
_cell.angle_gamma   90.00
#
_symmetry.space_group_name_H-M   'P 1'
#
loop_
_entity.id
_entity.type
_entity.pdbx_description
1 polymer ?
#
loop_
_entity_poly.entity_id
_entity_poly.type
_entity_poly.pdbx_seq_one_letter_code
_entity_poly.pdbx_strand_id
1 'polypeptide(L)'
;MDARSLIETLKGRGLSLRVEGDRIKVEAPQEPGPETKALLSELRRHREEVKMILAAPKSETPTPETLAASLLVENEPDEVETILAVWRDIFGMRLDRDQVVRHLEGLRRWQSRWAR
;
A
#
# COMPACT_ATOMS: atom_id res chain seq x y z
N MET A 1 11.88 9.68 -20.16
CA MET A 1 10.80 9.75 -19.16
C MET A 1 11.23 8.94 -17.93
N ASP A 2 10.72 9.19 -16.71
CA ASP A 2 11.07 8.33 -15.56
C ASP A 2 10.27 7.00 -15.57
N ALA A 3 10.79 5.98 -14.87
CA ALA A 3 10.20 4.63 -14.88
C ALA A 3 8.76 4.60 -14.34
N ARG A 4 8.41 5.50 -13.40
CA ARG A 4 7.09 5.56 -12.78
C ARG A 4 6.05 6.14 -13.74
N SER A 5 6.37 7.27 -14.36
CA SER A 5 5.56 7.93 -15.39
C SER A 5 5.35 7.03 -16.60
N LEU A 6 6.36 6.23 -16.95
CA LEU A 6 6.28 5.26 -18.04
C LEU A 6 5.31 4.12 -17.72
N ILE A 7 5.36 3.55 -16.51
CA ILE A 7 4.41 2.53 -16.04
C ILE A 7 2.98 3.09 -16.06
N GLU A 8 2.77 4.29 -15.52
CA GLU A 8 1.45 4.90 -15.47
C GLU A 8 0.91 5.24 -16.88
N THR A 9 1.78 5.70 -17.79
CA THR A 9 1.41 5.93 -19.19
C THR A 9 0.98 4.64 -19.89
N LEU A 10 1.69 3.54 -19.66
CA LEU A 10 1.35 2.23 -20.23
C LEU A 10 0.06 1.66 -19.63
N LYS A 11 -0.15 1.79 -18.32
CA LYS A 11 -1.43 1.44 -17.67
C LYS A 11 -2.59 2.28 -18.19
N GLY A 12 -2.40 3.59 -18.36
CA GLY A 12 -3.40 4.50 -18.92
C GLY A 12 -3.78 4.17 -20.37
N ARG A 13 -2.87 3.52 -21.12
CA ARG A 13 -3.14 2.96 -22.46
C ARG A 13 -3.77 1.56 -22.42
N GLY A 14 -4.12 1.06 -21.23
CA GLY A 14 -4.79 -0.22 -21.02
C GLY A 14 -3.85 -1.44 -20.91
N LEU A 15 -2.54 -1.24 -20.79
CA LEU A 15 -1.59 -2.35 -20.62
C LEU A 15 -1.46 -2.74 -19.15
N SER A 16 -1.42 -4.04 -18.87
CA SER A 16 -1.14 -4.57 -17.55
C SER A 16 0.32 -5.02 -17.46
N LEU A 17 1.05 -4.49 -16.48
CA LEU A 17 2.46 -4.77 -16.22
C LEU A 17 2.57 -5.58 -14.93
N ARG A 18 3.20 -6.75 -14.97
CA ARG A 18 3.45 -7.59 -13.78
C ARG A 18 4.87 -8.12 -13.79
N VAL A 19 5.44 -8.28 -12.60
CA VAL A 19 6.73 -8.95 -12.42
C VAL A 19 6.46 -10.43 -12.15
N GLU A 20 7.04 -11.30 -12.96
CA GLU A 20 7.00 -12.75 -12.79
C GLU A 20 8.43 -13.28 -12.72
N GLY A 21 8.89 -13.55 -11.49
CA GLY A 21 10.30 -13.83 -11.22
C GLY A 21 11.18 -12.67 -11.65
N ASP A 22 12.08 -12.92 -12.61
CA ASP A 22 13.00 -11.92 -13.15
C ASP A 22 12.43 -11.14 -14.35
N ARG A 23 11.25 -11.51 -14.87
CA ARG A 23 10.70 -10.95 -16.11
C ARG A 23 9.56 -9.98 -15.84
N ILE A 24 9.47 -8.94 -16.67
CA ILE A 24 8.30 -8.06 -16.72
C ILE A 24 7.36 -8.61 -17.80
N LYS A 25 6.21 -9.16 -17.39
CA LYS A 25 5.13 -9.52 -18.31
C LYS A 25 4.28 -8.29 -18.61
N VAL A 26 3.96 -8.13 -19.89
CA VAL A 26 3.10 -7.07 -20.40
C VAL A 26 1.91 -7.74 -21.09
N GLU A 27 0.72 -7.51 -20.56
CA GLU A 27 -0.54 -7.92 -21.20
C GLU A 27 -1.18 -6.68 -21.83
N ALA A 28 -1.54 -6.78 -23.11
CA ALA A 28 -2.23 -5.72 -23.84
C ALA A 28 -3.57 -6.26 -24.36
N PRO A 29 -4.67 -5.49 -24.24
CA PRO A 29 -5.98 -5.91 -24.72
C PRO A 29 -6.07 -5.98 -26.25
N GLN A 30 -5.15 -5.30 -26.95
CA GLN A 30 -5.05 -5.23 -28.40
C GLN A 30 -3.58 -5.09 -28.81
N GLU A 31 -3.27 -5.34 -30.08
CA GLU A 31 -1.90 -5.24 -30.58
C GLU A 31 -1.36 -3.80 -30.39
N PRO A 32 -0.19 -3.62 -29.77
CA PRO A 32 0.32 -2.29 -29.47
C PRO A 32 0.72 -1.56 -30.76
N GLY A 33 0.18 -0.35 -30.94
CA GLY A 33 0.57 0.56 -32.00
C GLY A 33 2.04 1.01 -31.90
N PRO A 34 2.56 1.71 -32.93
CA PRO A 34 3.98 2.11 -33.01
C PRO A 34 4.45 2.95 -31.82
N GLU A 35 3.59 3.84 -31.31
CA GLU A 35 3.90 4.63 -30.11
C GLU A 35 4.01 3.77 -28.84
N THR A 36 3.10 2.82 -28.65
CA THR A 36 3.13 1.91 -27.50
C THR A 36 4.34 0.98 -27.59
N LYS A 37 4.74 0.57 -28.79
CA LYS A 37 5.99 -0.18 -29.02
C LYS A 37 7.23 0.65 -28.63
N ALA A 38 7.24 1.95 -28.91
CA ALA A 38 8.33 2.84 -28.47
C ALA A 38 8.40 2.94 -26.94
N LEU A 39 7.25 3.11 -26.26
CA LEU A 39 7.17 3.13 -24.79
C LEU A 39 7.60 1.80 -24.16
N LEU A 40 7.27 0.65 -24.77
CA LEU A 40 7.73 -0.65 -24.32
C LEU A 40 9.24 -0.83 -24.50
N SER A 41 9.82 -0.23 -25.54
CA SER A 41 11.28 -0.19 -25.73
C SER A 41 11.96 0.65 -24.65
N GLU A 42 11.38 1.80 -24.30
CA GLU A 42 11.83 2.64 -23.20
C GLU A 42 11.69 1.91 -21.85
N LEU A 43 10.63 1.11 -21.67
CA LEU A 43 10.41 0.33 -20.44
C LEU A 43 11.48 -0.74 -20.23
N ARG A 44 11.98 -1.33 -21.32
CA ARG A 44 13.11 -2.27 -21.27
C ARG A 44 14.41 -1.59 -20.86
N ARG A 45 14.60 -0.32 -21.20
CA ARG A 45 15.79 0.46 -20.78
C ARG A 45 15.78 0.74 -19.28
N HIS A 46 14.59 0.87 -18.68
CA HIS A 46 14.38 1.09 -17.24
C HIS A 46 14.00 -0.18 -16.47
N ARG A 47 14.38 -1.38 -16.97
CA ARG A 47 13.91 -2.67 -16.45
C ARG A 47 14.08 -2.83 -14.93
N GLU A 48 15.25 -2.52 -14.38
CA GLU A 48 15.51 -2.73 -12.95
C GLU A 48 14.71 -1.77 -12.06
N GLU A 49 14.59 -0.50 -12.47
CA GLU A 49 13.73 0.48 -11.79
C GLU A 49 12.26 0.06 -11.85
N VAL A 50 11.80 -0.41 -13.02
CA VAL A 50 10.42 -0.89 -13.21
C VAL A 50 10.15 -2.12 -12.36
N LYS A 51 11.11 -3.05 -12.25
CA LYS A 51 11.00 -4.21 -11.36
C LYS A 51 10.89 -3.77 -9.90
N MET A 52 11.69 -2.80 -9.46
CA MET A 52 11.57 -2.27 -8.10
C MET A 52 10.20 -1.62 -7.84
N ILE A 53 9.66 -0.86 -8.80
CA ILE A 53 8.36 -0.20 -8.67
C ILE A 53 7.20 -1.19 -8.67
N LEU A 54 7.28 -2.25 -9.48
CA LEU A 54 6.23 -3.27 -9.61
C LEU A 54 6.33 -4.39 -8.57
N ALA A 55 7.53 -4.66 -8.05
CA ALA A 55 7.79 -5.63 -6.98
C ALA A 55 7.74 -5.01 -5.59
N ALA A 56 7.84 -3.68 -5.48
CA ALA A 56 7.39 -3.00 -4.29
C ALA A 56 5.97 -3.50 -4.03
N PRO A 57 5.68 -4.03 -2.81
CA PRO A 57 4.33 -4.41 -2.48
C PRO A 57 3.48 -3.21 -2.87
N LYS A 58 2.48 -3.43 -3.74
CA LYS A 58 1.44 -2.42 -3.96
C LYS A 58 1.16 -1.93 -2.57
N SER A 59 1.33 -0.63 -2.32
CA SER A 59 0.83 -0.03 -1.10
C SER A 59 -0.66 -0.35 -1.15
N GLU A 60 -1.03 -1.50 -0.58
CA GLU A 60 -2.37 -1.78 -0.12
C GLU A 60 -2.68 -0.51 0.62
N THR A 61 -3.68 0.21 0.14
CA THR A 61 -4.33 1.27 0.92
C THR A 61 -4.32 0.76 2.34
N PRO A 62 -3.47 1.33 3.21
CA PRO A 62 -3.06 0.62 4.40
C PRO A 62 -4.35 0.35 5.14
N THR A 63 -4.63 -0.92 5.38
CA THR A 63 -5.91 -1.25 5.99
C THR A 63 -5.95 -0.47 7.30
N PRO A 64 -7.10 0.00 7.75
CA PRO A 64 -7.13 0.84 8.95
C PRO A 64 -6.52 0.15 10.17
N GLU A 65 -6.50 -1.19 10.19
CA GLU A 65 -5.76 -2.01 11.15
C GLU A 65 -4.24 -1.89 10.98
N THR A 66 -3.73 -1.81 9.75
CA THR A 66 -2.30 -1.62 9.44
C THR A 66 -1.84 -0.18 9.73
N LEU A 67 -2.70 0.81 9.49
CA LEU A 67 -2.48 2.20 9.92
C LEU A 67 -2.47 2.31 11.43
N ALA A 68 -3.49 1.74 12.10
CA ALA A 68 -3.54 1.69 13.55
C ALA A 68 -2.30 0.98 14.11
N ALA A 69 -1.93 -0.20 13.60
CA ALA A 69 -0.76 -0.95 14.04
C ALA A 69 0.56 -0.19 13.86
N SER A 70 0.68 0.63 12.81
CA SER A 70 1.88 1.44 12.55
C SER A 70 1.95 2.68 13.45
N LEU A 71 0.79 3.22 13.85
CA LEU A 71 0.67 4.36 14.77
C LEU A 71 0.72 3.94 16.25
N LEU A 72 0.50 2.66 16.52
CA LEU A 72 0.57 2.03 17.86
C LEU A 72 2.01 1.79 18.36
N VAL A 73 3.04 2.15 17.59
CA VAL A 73 4.44 1.82 17.91
C VAL A 73 5.14 2.88 18.77
N GLU A 74 4.55 4.06 19.02
CA GLU A 74 5.13 5.03 19.95
C GLU A 74 4.09 5.47 21.00
N ASN A 75 4.41 5.17 22.27
CA ASN A 75 3.59 5.45 23.45
C ASN A 75 3.33 6.95 23.61
N GLU A 76 2.11 7.43 23.38
CA GLU A 76 1.60 8.68 23.97
C GLU A 76 0.05 8.65 24.04
N PRO A 77 -0.59 9.51 24.87
CA PRO A 77 -2.06 9.72 24.91
C PRO A 77 -2.75 9.89 23.54
N ASP A 78 -1.97 10.15 22.49
CA ASP A 78 -2.37 10.22 21.09
C ASP A 78 -2.85 8.89 20.50
N GLU A 79 -2.57 7.74 21.12
CA GLU A 79 -2.98 6.42 20.61
C GLU A 79 -4.52 6.29 20.52
N VAL A 80 -5.24 6.72 21.55
CA VAL A 80 -6.71 6.67 21.59
C VAL A 80 -7.30 7.62 20.57
N GLU A 81 -6.82 8.87 20.55
CA GLU A 81 -7.31 9.88 19.61
C GLU A 81 -7.01 9.50 18.15
N THR A 82 -5.88 8.85 17.90
CA THR A 82 -5.50 8.34 16.59
C THR A 82 -6.43 7.23 16.13
N ILE A 83 -6.75 6.26 17.00
CA ILE A 83 -7.73 5.21 16.69
C ILE A 83 -9.10 5.85 16.39
N LEU A 84 -9.55 6.78 17.24
CA LEU A 84 -10.82 7.49 17.00
C LEU A 84 -10.83 8.24 15.66
N ALA A 85 -9.73 8.92 15.32
CA ALA A 85 -9.58 9.66 14.07
C ALA A 85 -9.58 8.74 12.85
N VAL A 86 -8.80 7.65 12.86
CA VAL A 86 -8.75 6.67 11.77
C VAL A 86 -10.13 6.07 11.50
N TRP A 87 -10.85 5.68 12.56
CA TRP A 87 -12.18 5.08 12.41
C TRP A 87 -13.22 6.07 11.91
N ARG A 88 -13.12 7.33 12.32
CA ARG A 88 -13.99 8.40 11.81
C ARG A 88 -13.67 8.74 10.36
N ASP A 89 -12.40 8.93 10.03
CA ASP A 89 -11.99 9.54 8.77
C ASP A 89 -11.98 8.52 7.61
N ILE A 90 -11.73 7.24 7.91
CA ILE A 90 -11.70 6.18 6.89
C ILE A 90 -13.05 5.45 6.79
N PHE A 91 -13.65 5.11 7.93
CA PHE A 91 -14.87 4.30 7.95
C PHE A 91 -16.14 5.12 8.22
N GLY A 92 -16.04 6.41 8.51
CA GLY A 92 -17.20 7.23 8.90
C GLY A 92 -17.80 6.80 10.25
N MET A 93 -17.08 6.02 11.06
CA MET A 93 -17.59 5.46 12.31
C MET A 93 -17.11 6.26 13.51
N ARG A 94 -18.03 6.52 14.44
CA ARG A 94 -17.69 7.11 15.74
C ARG A 94 -17.59 6.01 16.78
N LEU A 95 -16.38 5.78 17.26
CA LEU A 95 -16.15 4.86 18.38
C LEU A 95 -16.29 5.60 19.71
N ASP A 96 -16.72 4.85 20.74
CA ASP A 96 -16.73 5.34 22.11
C ASP A 96 -15.31 5.34 22.70
N ARG A 97 -14.88 6.51 23.19
CA ARG A 97 -13.53 6.71 23.71
C ARG A 97 -13.22 5.78 24.88
N ASP A 98 -14.16 5.63 25.81
CA ASP A 98 -13.97 4.81 27.02
C ASP A 98 -13.94 3.32 26.69
N GLN A 99 -14.62 2.90 25.62
CA GLN A 99 -14.56 1.54 25.09
C GLN A 99 -13.19 1.25 24.47
N VAL A 100 -12.64 2.19 23.68
CA VAL A 100 -11.30 2.07 23.09
C VAL A 100 -10.23 2.01 24.18
N VAL A 101 -10.28 2.92 25.17
CA VAL A 101 -9.36 2.92 26.32
C VAL A 101 -9.37 1.56 27.04
N ARG A 102 -10.56 1.06 27.41
CA ARG A 102 -10.70 -0.23 28.11
C ARG A 102 -10.19 -1.41 27.28
N HIS A 103 -10.39 -1.37 25.97
CA HIS A 103 -9.90 -2.41 25.06
C HIS A 103 -8.38 -2.44 25.01
N LEU A 104 -7.74 -1.27 24.86
CA LEU A 104 -6.27 -1.15 24.86
C LEU A 104 -5.65 -1.58 26.20
N GLU A 105 -6.24 -1.18 27.32
CA GLU A 105 -5.83 -1.65 28.64
C GLU A 105 -5.96 -3.17 28.81
N GLY A 106 -6.99 -3.77 28.21
CA GLY A 106 -7.18 -5.22 28.17
C GLY A 106 -6.07 -5.92 27.37
N LEU A 107 -5.77 -5.41 26.18
CA LEU A 107 -4.71 -5.91 25.31
C LEU A 107 -3.34 -5.83 25.97
N ARG A 108 -2.99 -4.70 26.59
CA ARG A 108 -1.70 -4.52 27.29
C ARG A 108 -1.55 -5.47 28.47
N ARG A 109 -2.62 -5.66 29.26
CA ARG A 109 -2.64 -6.64 30.35
C ARG A 109 -2.46 -8.06 29.84
N TRP A 110 -3.08 -8.40 28.72
CA TRP A 110 -2.89 -9.70 28.07
C TRP A 110 -1.44 -9.86 27.59
N GLN A 111 -0.88 -8.91 26.84
CA GLN A 111 0.51 -8.96 26.36
C GLN A 111 1.53 -9.12 27.50
N SER A 112 1.34 -8.37 28.59
CA SER A 112 2.21 -8.44 29.77
C SER A 112 2.16 -9.81 30.47
N ARG A 113 1.09 -10.59 30.30
CA ARG A 113 0.99 -11.96 30.83
C ARG A 113 1.75 -12.99 30.00
N TRP A 114 1.93 -12.74 28.71
CA TRP A 114 2.66 -13.63 27.78
C TRP A 114 4.13 -13.24 27.60
N ALA A 115 4.55 -12.09 28.14
CA ALA A 115 5.94 -11.64 28.15
C ALA A 115 6.75 -12.14 29.37
N ARG A 116 6.20 -13.05 30.18
CA ARG A 116 6.90 -13.80 31.25
C ARG A 116 7.11 -15.24 30.81
#